data_AF-A0A2V9YA38-F1
#
_entry.id   AF-A0A2V9YA38-F1
#
_cell.length_a   1.000
_cell.length_b   1.000
_cell.length_c   1.000
_cell.angle_alpha   90.00
_cell.angle_beta   90.00
_cell.angle_gamma   90.00
#
_symmetry.space_group_name_H-M   'P 1'
#
loop_
_entity.id
_entity.type
_entity.pdbx_description
1 polymer ?
#
loop_
_entity_poly.entity_id
_entity_poly.type
_entity_poly.pdbx_seq_one_letter_code
_entity_poly.pdbx_strand_id
1 'polypeptide(L)'
;VELQKAANQAILDGLAAYERRHGWKGHLENVVGDGEVIKKYSHPDWDDEPEVGGYVHALVTSAGPGIATLKFGRYTAALGQADVAWTKHKLADILKTGDVCYVKIVSLGANGAAKVGLEQDSGAQSALIAIDNATGGIKAMVGGRDFNTSKFDRATQALRQVGSSFKPYVYTTVIDGGASPDDTILDEPISFDTPSGPYTPHNYDEKFEGIITLRRALAQSRNIPALKLANKVGIKSVIDYAERFGVTSKLPPYLPVALGSAEITLLEQASAYSVFPNDGVRVSPRYITRVTDYEGRVLEEDFPEVKDVISERTARIMTSMLREVVLHGTGIAAAKLPFPVAGKTGTTNDFTDAWFVGFTPTMTCGVWVGFDEKKSLGAKETGAHAALPIWANFMTVAMNGKDVGDFQPSPIASRAAQKVDTPDTAPATEESH
;
A
#
# COMPACT_ATOMS: atom_id res chain seq x y z
N VAL A 1 -0.72 -5.11 -20.65
CA VAL A 1 -0.76 -3.66 -20.99
C VAL A 1 -1.88 -2.97 -20.22
N GLU A 2 -3.15 -3.32 -20.39
CA GLU A 2 -4.27 -2.64 -19.69
C GLU A 2 -4.13 -2.62 -18.16
N LEU A 3 -3.74 -3.73 -17.54
CA LEU A 3 -3.49 -3.77 -16.09
C LEU A 3 -2.35 -2.83 -15.68
N GLN A 4 -1.29 -2.71 -16.48
CA GLN A 4 -0.19 -1.80 -16.20
C GLN A 4 -0.65 -0.33 -16.27
N LYS A 5 -1.46 0.02 -17.27
CA LYS A 5 -2.05 1.37 -17.39
C LYS A 5 -2.96 1.68 -16.20
N ALA A 6 -3.80 0.72 -15.79
CA ALA A 6 -4.66 0.86 -14.63
C ALA A 6 -3.87 1.04 -13.33
N ALA A 7 -2.75 0.33 -13.17
CA ALA A 7 -1.86 0.47 -12.03
C ALA A 7 -1.20 1.86 -11.98
N ASN A 8 -0.66 2.34 -13.10
CA ASN A 8 -0.09 3.68 -13.22
C ASN A 8 -1.14 4.74 -12.83
N GLN A 9 -2.34 4.65 -13.39
CA GLN A 9 -3.40 5.62 -13.10
C GLN A 9 -3.86 5.56 -11.63
N ALA A 10 -3.98 4.37 -11.04
CA ALA A 10 -4.39 4.22 -9.64
C ALA A 10 -3.39 4.86 -8.67
N ILE A 11 -2.09 4.74 -8.95
CA ILE A 11 -1.01 5.40 -8.20
C ILE A 11 -1.16 6.92 -8.27
N LEU A 12 -1.26 7.45 -9.49
CA LEU A 12 -1.33 8.89 -9.73
C LEU A 12 -2.59 9.52 -9.09
N ASP A 13 -3.75 8.92 -9.31
CA ASP A 13 -5.01 9.39 -8.71
C ASP A 13 -4.98 9.27 -7.17
N GLY A 14 -4.35 8.23 -6.64
CA GLY A 14 -4.19 8.01 -5.21
C GLY A 14 -3.33 9.06 -4.52
N LEU A 15 -2.17 9.36 -5.10
CA LEU A 15 -1.27 10.40 -4.60
C LEU A 15 -1.93 11.77 -4.67
N ALA A 16 -2.58 12.10 -5.79
CA ALA A 16 -3.33 13.35 -5.92
C ALA A 16 -4.46 13.47 -4.88
N ALA A 17 -5.16 12.35 -4.59
CA ALA A 17 -6.18 12.33 -3.54
C ALA A 17 -5.57 12.55 -2.14
N TYR A 18 -4.40 11.97 -1.86
CA TYR A 18 -3.64 12.21 -0.63
C TYR A 18 -3.24 13.69 -0.51
N GLU A 19 -2.66 14.28 -1.56
CA GLU A 19 -2.22 15.67 -1.58
C GLU A 19 -3.37 16.66 -1.38
N ARG A 20 -4.51 16.43 -2.05
CA ARG A 20 -5.71 17.25 -1.87
C ARG A 20 -6.22 17.28 -0.44
N ARG A 21 -6.14 16.16 0.29
CA ARG A 21 -6.55 16.11 1.71
C ARG A 21 -5.62 16.89 2.63
N HIS A 22 -4.34 17.01 2.27
CA HIS A 22 -3.33 17.76 3.03
C HIS A 22 -3.27 19.25 2.70
N GLY A 23 -4.07 19.68 1.72
CA GLY A 23 -4.14 21.05 1.26
C GLY A 23 -2.93 21.47 0.44
N TRP A 24 -3.07 22.63 -0.20
CA TRP A 24 -2.00 23.26 -0.96
C TRP A 24 -0.87 23.69 -0.02
N LYS A 25 0.36 23.29 -0.36
CA LYS A 25 1.61 23.65 0.30
C LYS A 25 2.39 24.68 -0.50
N GLY A 26 2.24 24.70 -1.82
CA GLY A 26 3.01 25.58 -2.70
C GLY A 26 4.49 25.17 -2.74
N HIS A 27 5.38 26.16 -2.68
CA HIS A 27 6.84 25.98 -2.82
C HIS A 27 7.26 25.39 -4.17
N LEU A 28 6.63 25.88 -5.23
CA LEU A 28 6.99 25.51 -6.59
C LEU A 28 8.42 25.98 -6.90
N GLU A 29 9.17 25.13 -7.58
CA GLU A 29 10.43 25.51 -8.21
C GLU A 29 10.16 26.66 -9.19
N ASN A 30 11.03 27.67 -9.20
CA ASN A 30 10.90 28.79 -10.12
C ASN A 30 12.14 28.92 -10.99
N VAL A 31 12.01 28.53 -12.25
CA VAL A 31 13.12 28.43 -13.20
C VAL A 31 13.83 29.77 -13.42
N VAL A 32 13.11 30.89 -13.31
CA VAL A 32 13.71 32.23 -13.44
C VAL A 32 14.55 32.57 -12.20
N GLY A 33 14.05 32.22 -11.02
CA GLY A 33 14.79 32.33 -9.76
C GLY A 33 16.10 31.53 -9.77
N ASP A 34 16.09 30.39 -10.46
CA ASP A 34 17.27 29.51 -10.60
C ASP A 34 18.21 29.92 -11.75
N GLY A 35 17.94 31.07 -12.39
CA GLY A 35 18.79 31.65 -13.44
C GLY A 35 18.55 31.08 -14.84
N GLU A 36 17.51 30.27 -15.04
CA GLU A 36 17.14 29.74 -16.33
C GLU A 36 16.26 30.67 -17.16
N VAL A 37 16.33 30.49 -18.49
CA VAL A 37 15.48 31.22 -19.44
C VAL A 37 14.25 30.37 -19.73
N ILE A 38 13.05 30.87 -19.36
CA ILE A 38 11.74 30.22 -19.59
C ILE A 38 11.61 29.56 -20.98
N LYS A 39 12.09 30.22 -22.04
CA LYS A 39 11.98 29.71 -23.41
C LYS A 39 12.84 28.46 -23.68
N LYS A 40 13.89 28.24 -22.90
CA LYS A 40 14.85 27.13 -23.02
C LYS A 40 14.55 25.97 -22.06
N TYR A 41 13.77 26.22 -21.02
CA TYR A 41 13.41 25.19 -20.04
C TYR A 41 12.66 24.02 -20.69
N SER A 42 13.01 22.81 -20.27
CA SER A 42 12.30 21.56 -20.59
C SER A 42 12.31 20.66 -19.36
N HIS A 43 11.16 20.07 -19.04
CA HIS A 43 11.03 19.12 -17.93
C HIS A 43 11.18 17.68 -18.45
N PRO A 44 11.78 16.75 -17.68
CA PRO A 44 11.88 15.33 -18.05
C PRO A 44 10.55 14.66 -18.43
N ASP A 45 9.44 15.01 -17.76
CA ASP A 45 8.11 14.48 -18.12
C ASP A 45 7.68 14.78 -19.56
N TRP A 46 8.34 15.71 -20.25
CA TRP A 46 8.02 16.09 -21.63
C TRP A 46 8.74 15.22 -22.66
N ASP A 47 9.57 14.27 -22.22
CA ASP A 47 10.22 13.29 -23.09
C ASP A 47 9.20 12.28 -23.65
N ASP A 48 8.08 12.06 -22.93
CA ASP A 48 6.96 11.22 -23.35
C ASP A 48 5.75 12.05 -23.79
N GLU A 49 4.94 11.50 -24.70
CA GLU A 49 3.70 12.16 -25.12
C GLU A 49 2.65 12.10 -23.99
N PRO A 50 2.11 13.25 -23.54
CA PRO A 50 1.12 13.27 -22.46
C PRO A 50 -0.19 12.59 -22.87
N GLU A 51 -0.84 11.92 -21.91
CA GLU A 51 -2.13 11.26 -22.11
C GLU A 51 -3.25 11.96 -21.33
N VAL A 52 -4.49 11.89 -21.84
CA VAL A 52 -5.67 12.39 -21.11
C VAL A 52 -5.89 11.55 -19.85
N GLY A 53 -6.08 12.23 -18.72
CA GLY A 53 -6.15 11.62 -17.39
C GLY A 53 -4.79 11.49 -16.70
N GLY A 54 -3.70 11.63 -17.45
CA GLY A 54 -2.34 11.66 -16.94
C GLY A 54 -2.01 12.94 -16.18
N TYR A 55 -0.82 12.95 -15.57
CA TYR A 55 -0.31 14.05 -14.77
C TYR A 55 1.08 14.44 -15.28
N VAL A 56 1.41 15.73 -15.21
CA VAL A 56 2.65 16.27 -15.77
C VAL A 56 3.06 17.55 -15.06
N HIS A 57 4.37 17.79 -14.95
CA HIS A 57 4.89 19.11 -14.58
C HIS A 57 4.76 20.09 -15.75
N ALA A 58 4.22 21.28 -15.50
CA ALA A 58 3.99 22.32 -16.48
C ALA A 58 4.62 23.64 -16.04
N LEU A 59 5.26 24.33 -16.99
CA LEU A 59 5.90 25.61 -16.76
C LEU A 59 4.88 26.75 -16.88
N VAL A 60 4.78 27.59 -15.86
CA VAL A 60 3.99 28.82 -15.87
C VAL A 60 4.73 29.87 -16.72
N THR A 61 4.29 30.04 -17.97
CA THR A 61 4.89 31.00 -18.91
C THR A 61 4.42 32.43 -18.68
N SER A 62 3.25 32.61 -18.07
CA SER A 62 2.69 33.91 -17.67
C SER A 62 1.67 33.72 -16.56
N ALA A 63 1.70 34.56 -15.52
CA ALA A 63 0.69 34.60 -14.47
C ALA A 63 0.14 36.02 -14.29
N GLY A 64 -1.18 36.15 -14.30
CA GLY A 64 -1.91 37.39 -14.01
C GLY A 64 -3.04 37.16 -12.99
N PRO A 65 -3.80 38.22 -12.63
CA PRO A 65 -4.76 38.15 -11.51
C PRO A 65 -5.86 37.09 -11.63
N GLY A 66 -6.26 36.74 -12.86
CA GLY A 66 -7.35 35.78 -13.11
C GLY A 66 -7.02 34.65 -14.08
N ILE A 67 -5.80 34.64 -14.65
CA ILE A 67 -5.38 33.63 -15.61
C ILE A 67 -3.87 33.37 -15.49
N ALA A 68 -3.49 32.11 -15.57
CA ALA A 68 -2.11 31.67 -15.71
C ALA A 68 -1.98 30.79 -16.96
N THR A 69 -0.98 31.03 -17.79
CA THR A 69 -0.71 30.27 -19.02
C THR A 69 0.44 29.31 -18.77
N LEU A 70 0.19 28.03 -19.05
CA LEU A 70 1.13 26.93 -18.84
C LEU A 70 1.64 26.38 -20.17
N LYS A 71 2.84 25.81 -20.13
CA LYS A 71 3.43 25.02 -21.22
C LYS A 71 3.92 23.68 -20.68
N PHE A 72 3.64 22.61 -21.43
CA PHE A 72 4.25 21.29 -21.24
C PHE A 72 4.41 20.60 -22.60
N GLY A 73 5.64 20.24 -22.96
CA GLY A 73 5.97 19.77 -24.30
C GLY A 73 5.50 20.75 -25.40
N ARG A 74 4.70 20.23 -26.34
CA ARG A 74 4.04 21.02 -27.41
C ARG A 74 2.72 21.67 -27.00
N TYR A 75 2.24 21.38 -25.79
CA TYR A 75 0.93 21.81 -25.34
C TYR A 75 0.99 23.09 -24.51
N THR A 76 -0.08 23.87 -24.63
CA THR A 76 -0.35 25.05 -23.81
C THR A 76 -1.71 24.94 -23.16
N ALA A 77 -1.82 25.33 -21.90
CA ALA A 77 -3.08 25.36 -21.16
C ALA A 77 -3.23 26.70 -20.44
N ALA A 78 -4.47 27.02 -20.05
CA ALA A 78 -4.76 28.16 -19.19
C ALA A 78 -5.46 27.67 -17.92
N LEU A 79 -5.00 28.13 -16.76
CA LEU A 79 -5.66 27.95 -15.48
C LEU A 79 -6.38 29.24 -15.08
N GLY A 80 -7.65 29.11 -14.72
CA GLY A 80 -8.43 30.14 -14.03
C GLY A 80 -8.66 29.82 -12.56
N GLN A 81 -9.41 30.68 -11.87
CA GLN A 81 -9.70 30.51 -10.43
C GLN A 81 -10.46 29.21 -10.12
N ALA A 82 -11.28 28.72 -11.05
CA ALA A 82 -12.02 27.46 -10.88
C ALA A 82 -11.07 26.24 -10.84
N ASP A 83 -10.01 26.26 -11.64
CA ASP A 83 -9.07 25.15 -11.78
C ASP A 83 -8.14 24.99 -10.57
N VAL A 84 -8.05 26.05 -9.75
CA VAL A 84 -7.29 26.07 -8.50
C VAL A 84 -8.17 26.12 -7.25
N ALA A 85 -9.50 26.03 -7.39
CA ALA A 85 -10.44 26.25 -6.29
C ALA A 85 -10.21 25.30 -5.10
N TRP A 86 -9.74 24.07 -5.34
CA TRP A 86 -9.45 23.09 -4.29
C TRP A 86 -8.34 23.56 -3.33
N THR A 87 -7.42 24.42 -3.80
CA THR A 87 -6.35 24.99 -2.99
C THR A 87 -6.89 25.92 -1.90
N LYS A 88 -8.10 26.49 -2.08
CA LYS A 88 -8.69 27.55 -1.26
C LYS A 88 -7.89 28.87 -1.28
N HIS A 89 -7.01 29.05 -2.26
CA HIS A 89 -6.23 30.27 -2.48
C HIS A 89 -6.64 30.97 -3.78
N LYS A 90 -6.29 32.26 -3.90
CA LYS A 90 -6.44 32.98 -5.17
C LYS A 90 -5.30 32.58 -6.10
N LEU A 91 -5.60 32.43 -7.39
CA LEU A 91 -4.63 32.07 -8.41
C LEU A 91 -3.36 32.94 -8.36
N ALA A 92 -3.56 34.26 -8.23
CA ALA A 92 -2.48 35.25 -8.18
C ALA A 92 -1.53 35.10 -6.98
N ASP A 93 -1.97 34.42 -5.92
CA ASP A 93 -1.19 34.23 -4.70
C ASP A 93 -0.32 32.95 -4.76
N ILE A 94 -0.64 32.02 -5.67
CA ILE A 94 -0.05 30.66 -5.68
C ILE A 94 0.72 30.30 -6.95
N LEU A 95 0.52 31.02 -8.06
CA LEU A 95 1.27 30.84 -9.30
C LEU A 95 1.92 32.14 -9.75
N LYS A 96 3.21 32.05 -10.09
CA LYS A 96 4.02 33.13 -10.64
C LYS A 96 4.64 32.69 -11.95
N THR A 97 4.96 33.66 -12.80
CA THR A 97 5.73 33.40 -14.02
C THR A 97 7.07 32.74 -13.66
N GLY A 98 7.38 31.63 -14.33
CA GLY A 98 8.57 30.82 -14.07
C GLY A 98 8.33 29.62 -13.14
N ASP A 99 7.18 29.53 -12.46
CA ASP A 99 6.90 28.39 -11.59
C ASP A 99 6.73 27.10 -12.40
N VAL A 100 7.18 25.98 -11.85
CA VAL A 100 6.89 24.62 -12.34
C VAL A 100 5.78 24.05 -11.48
N CYS A 101 4.57 23.97 -12.02
CA CYS A 101 3.40 23.45 -11.31
C CYS A 101 3.03 22.05 -11.80
N TYR A 102 2.46 21.22 -10.93
CA TYR A 102 1.96 19.90 -11.32
C TYR A 102 0.50 19.98 -11.76
N VAL A 103 0.13 19.31 -12.85
CA VAL A 103 -1.24 19.39 -13.38
C VAL A 103 -1.78 18.03 -13.82
N LYS A 104 -3.10 17.86 -13.67
CA LYS A 104 -3.85 16.74 -14.28
C LYS A 104 -4.36 17.16 -15.65
N ILE A 105 -4.13 16.33 -16.67
CA ILE A 105 -4.57 16.57 -18.03
C ILE A 105 -6.04 16.15 -18.20
N VAL A 106 -6.91 17.10 -18.50
CA VAL A 106 -8.34 16.87 -18.71
C VAL A 106 -8.68 16.63 -20.18
N SER A 107 -8.01 17.32 -21.10
CA SER A 107 -8.17 17.11 -22.55
C SER A 107 -7.00 17.67 -23.32
N LEU A 108 -6.65 17.02 -24.44
CA LEU A 108 -5.61 17.44 -25.37
C LEU A 108 -6.21 17.70 -26.75
N GLY A 109 -5.92 18.86 -27.33
CA GLY A 109 -6.35 19.29 -28.65
C GLY A 109 -5.25 19.13 -29.71
N ALA A 110 -5.64 18.83 -30.95
CA ALA A 110 -4.71 18.59 -32.06
C ALA A 110 -3.81 19.80 -32.39
N ASN A 111 -4.24 21.02 -32.04
CA ASN A 111 -3.50 22.26 -32.23
C ASN A 111 -2.55 22.61 -31.07
N GLY A 112 -2.36 21.72 -30.10
CA GLY A 112 -1.55 21.97 -28.91
C GLY A 112 -2.30 22.69 -27.77
N ALA A 113 -3.60 23.00 -27.91
CA ALA A 113 -4.38 23.49 -26.78
C ALA A 113 -4.74 22.35 -25.82
N ALA A 114 -4.62 22.56 -24.52
CA ALA A 114 -4.99 21.59 -23.50
C ALA A 114 -5.88 22.20 -22.41
N LYS A 115 -6.69 21.36 -21.76
CA LYS A 115 -7.37 21.68 -20.50
C LYS A 115 -6.72 20.88 -19.39
N VAL A 116 -6.43 21.54 -18.29
CA VAL A 116 -5.75 20.93 -17.15
C VAL A 116 -6.34 21.45 -15.84
N GLY A 117 -6.20 20.67 -14.78
CA GLY A 117 -6.49 21.11 -13.41
C GLY A 117 -5.20 21.17 -12.60
N LEU A 118 -5.06 22.17 -11.73
CA LEU A 118 -3.89 22.27 -10.85
C LEU A 118 -3.90 21.10 -9.86
N GLU A 119 -2.74 20.49 -9.67
CA GLU A 119 -2.46 19.45 -8.71
C GLU A 119 -1.21 19.83 -7.92
N GLN A 120 -0.89 19.03 -6.91
CA GLN A 120 0.32 19.21 -6.12
C GLN A 120 1.18 17.96 -6.25
N ASP A 121 2.48 18.14 -6.41
CA ASP A 121 3.46 17.10 -6.14
C ASP A 121 4.15 17.45 -4.81
N SER A 122 3.88 16.66 -3.77
CA SER A 122 4.46 16.84 -2.43
C SER A 122 5.77 16.06 -2.23
N GLY A 123 6.20 15.31 -3.24
CA GLY A 123 7.25 14.29 -3.17
C GLY A 123 6.77 12.96 -2.56
N ALA A 124 5.48 12.82 -2.21
CA ALA A 124 4.92 11.55 -1.75
C ALA A 124 5.05 10.50 -2.86
N GLN A 125 5.40 9.27 -2.52
CA GLN A 125 5.60 8.18 -3.47
C GLN A 125 4.64 7.05 -3.16
N SER A 126 4.41 6.22 -4.18
CA SER A 126 3.66 4.99 -4.02
C SER A 126 4.21 3.93 -4.96
N ALA A 127 4.02 2.67 -4.61
CA ALA A 127 4.38 1.53 -5.42
C ALA A 127 3.23 0.51 -5.40
N LEU A 128 3.07 -0.20 -6.51
CA LEU A 128 2.06 -1.24 -6.68
C LEU A 128 2.69 -2.46 -7.34
N ILE A 129 2.34 -3.65 -6.87
CA ILE A 129 2.62 -4.88 -7.59
C ILE A 129 1.41 -5.81 -7.56
N ALA A 130 1.11 -6.41 -8.71
CA ALA A 130 0.02 -7.36 -8.88
C ALA A 130 0.55 -8.68 -9.45
N ILE A 131 0.29 -9.77 -8.73
CA ILE A 131 0.80 -11.12 -8.99
C ILE A 131 -0.39 -12.04 -9.23
N ASP A 132 -0.32 -12.81 -10.31
CA ASP A 132 -1.24 -13.91 -10.59
C ASP A 132 -0.91 -15.11 -9.70
N ASN A 133 -1.87 -15.52 -8.87
CA ASN A 133 -1.61 -16.49 -7.81
C ASN A 133 -1.22 -17.87 -8.35
N ALA A 134 -1.80 -18.28 -9.49
CA ALA A 134 -1.58 -19.60 -10.08
C ALA A 134 -0.21 -19.72 -10.75
N THR A 135 0.29 -18.62 -11.32
CA THR A 135 1.49 -18.65 -12.19
C THR A 135 2.69 -17.91 -11.62
N GLY A 136 2.52 -17.12 -10.55
CA GLY A 136 3.53 -16.18 -10.07
C GLY A 136 3.80 -15.02 -11.05
N GLY A 137 3.06 -14.93 -12.15
CA GLY A 137 3.28 -13.90 -13.16
C GLY A 137 2.94 -12.51 -12.64
N ILE A 138 3.91 -11.60 -12.69
CA ILE A 138 3.67 -10.18 -12.39
C ILE A 138 2.84 -9.58 -13.54
N LYS A 139 1.61 -9.17 -13.22
CA LYS A 139 0.64 -8.63 -14.18
C LYS A 139 0.70 -7.10 -14.29
N ALA A 140 1.14 -6.44 -13.23
CA ALA A 140 1.44 -5.01 -13.19
C ALA A 140 2.48 -4.72 -12.10
N MET A 141 3.36 -3.75 -12.35
CA MET A 141 4.40 -3.32 -11.41
C MET A 141 4.69 -1.83 -11.62
N VAL A 142 4.59 -1.04 -10.56
CA VAL A 142 4.83 0.41 -10.57
C VAL A 142 5.75 0.76 -9.42
N GLY A 143 6.91 1.34 -9.73
CA GLY A 143 7.96 1.66 -8.76
C GLY A 143 7.95 3.08 -8.20
N GLY A 144 7.04 3.94 -8.64
CA GLY A 144 6.96 5.34 -8.22
C GLY A 144 5.92 6.13 -8.98
N ARG A 145 5.80 7.42 -8.65
CA ARG A 145 4.92 8.37 -9.35
C ARG A 145 5.29 8.49 -10.82
N ASP A 146 6.57 8.71 -11.10
CA ASP A 146 7.07 9.04 -12.43
C ASP A 146 8.49 8.49 -12.62
N PHE A 147 8.69 7.75 -13.70
CA PHE A 147 9.96 7.11 -14.05
C PHE A 147 11.00 8.10 -14.61
N ASN A 148 10.55 9.17 -15.28
CA ASN A 148 11.43 10.16 -15.88
C ASN A 148 12.06 11.06 -14.82
N THR A 149 11.36 11.28 -13.69
CA THR A 149 11.92 11.97 -12.53
C THR A 149 12.72 11.03 -11.62
N SER A 150 12.31 9.76 -11.50
CA SER A 150 12.98 8.79 -10.63
C SER A 150 12.94 7.38 -11.20
N LYS A 151 14.12 6.85 -11.57
CA LYS A 151 14.30 5.46 -12.03
C LYS A 151 14.37 4.43 -10.90
N PHE A 152 14.26 4.86 -9.64
CA PHE A 152 14.31 3.99 -8.47
C PHE A 152 13.00 3.20 -8.37
N ASP A 153 13.09 1.87 -8.41
CA ASP A 153 11.93 1.00 -8.37
C ASP A 153 11.59 0.63 -6.93
N ARG A 154 10.66 1.37 -6.33
CA ARG A 154 10.23 1.13 -4.95
C ARG A 154 9.47 -0.18 -4.77
N ALA A 155 8.97 -0.81 -5.84
CA ALA A 155 8.33 -2.10 -5.73
C ALA A 155 9.35 -3.21 -5.40
N THR A 156 10.58 -3.10 -5.92
CA THR A 156 11.60 -4.15 -5.85
C THR A 156 12.85 -3.78 -5.07
N GLN A 157 13.13 -2.49 -4.88
CA GLN A 157 14.39 -2.00 -4.30
C GLN A 157 14.20 -1.29 -2.95
N ALA A 158 13.03 -0.71 -2.68
CA ALA A 158 12.80 0.03 -1.45
C ALA A 158 12.54 -0.92 -0.27
N LEU A 159 13.49 -0.95 0.67
CA LEU A 159 13.31 -1.58 1.98
C LEU A 159 12.52 -0.64 2.89
N ARG A 160 11.31 -1.04 3.27
CA ARG A 160 10.37 -0.21 4.04
C ARG A 160 9.75 -1.01 5.16
N GLN A 161 9.50 -0.36 6.30
CA GLN A 161 8.83 -1.01 7.42
C GLN A 161 7.39 -1.37 7.04
N VAL A 162 7.01 -2.62 7.26
CA VAL A 162 5.71 -3.16 6.80
C VAL A 162 4.57 -3.01 7.81
N GLY A 163 4.91 -2.65 9.05
CA GLY A 163 3.96 -2.43 10.14
C GLY A 163 3.04 -3.63 10.35
N SER A 164 1.77 -3.36 10.64
CA SER A 164 0.76 -4.40 10.90
C SER A 164 0.53 -5.41 9.77
N SER A 165 1.07 -5.21 8.56
CA SER A 165 1.03 -6.23 7.51
C SER A 165 2.02 -7.38 7.75
N PHE A 166 2.89 -7.30 8.77
CA PHE A 166 3.71 -8.46 9.19
C PHE A 166 2.94 -9.48 10.05
N LYS A 167 1.85 -9.05 10.71
CA LYS A 167 1.09 -9.89 11.65
C LYS A 167 0.64 -11.23 11.07
N PRO A 168 0.25 -11.37 9.79
CA PRO A 168 -0.13 -12.67 9.24
C PRO A 168 0.94 -13.76 9.42
N TYR A 169 2.25 -13.44 9.44
CA TYR A 169 3.30 -14.43 9.74
C TYR A 169 3.23 -14.92 11.19
N VAL A 170 2.99 -14.00 12.13
CA VAL A 170 2.79 -14.34 13.56
C VAL A 170 1.60 -15.27 13.74
N TYR A 171 0.44 -14.90 13.17
CA TYR A 171 -0.78 -15.68 13.31
C TYR A 171 -0.68 -17.02 12.56
N THR A 172 -0.03 -17.05 11.39
CA THR A 172 0.24 -18.30 10.67
C THR A 172 1.07 -19.25 11.51
N THR A 173 2.15 -18.77 12.15
CA THR A 173 3.00 -19.58 13.02
C THR A 173 2.21 -20.26 14.13
N VAL A 174 1.24 -19.54 14.72
CA VAL A 174 0.40 -20.04 15.82
C VAL A 174 -0.69 -21.01 15.32
N ILE A 175 -1.35 -20.70 14.22
CA ILE A 175 -2.39 -21.55 13.62
C ILE A 175 -1.79 -22.86 13.09
N ASP A 176 -0.63 -22.81 12.42
CA ASP A 176 0.08 -24.01 11.94
C ASP A 176 0.59 -24.85 13.12
N GLY A 177 0.88 -24.21 14.26
CA GLY A 177 1.16 -24.85 15.55
C GLY A 177 -0.06 -25.48 16.24
N GLY A 178 -1.26 -25.42 15.64
CA GLY A 178 -2.46 -26.13 16.10
C GLY A 178 -3.51 -25.25 16.80
N ALA A 179 -3.28 -23.95 16.95
CA ALA A 179 -4.28 -23.05 17.53
C ALA A 179 -5.53 -22.90 16.64
N SER A 180 -6.66 -22.58 17.26
CA SER A 180 -7.90 -22.26 16.58
C SER A 180 -8.07 -20.74 16.44
N PRO A 181 -8.68 -20.23 15.35
CA PRO A 181 -9.05 -18.81 15.23
C PRO A 181 -9.93 -18.28 16.37
N ASP A 182 -10.68 -19.18 17.01
CA ASP A 182 -11.62 -18.87 18.09
C ASP A 182 -10.98 -19.00 19.48
N ASP A 183 -9.71 -19.42 19.57
CA ASP A 183 -8.94 -19.35 20.82
C ASP A 183 -8.88 -17.90 21.29
N THR A 184 -8.88 -17.71 22.61
CA THR A 184 -8.93 -16.38 23.20
C THR A 184 -7.57 -15.91 23.67
N ILE A 185 -7.40 -14.58 23.67
CA ILE A 185 -6.20 -13.90 24.13
C ILE A 185 -6.60 -12.60 24.81
N LEU A 186 -5.90 -12.28 25.90
CA LEU A 186 -6.14 -11.09 26.71
C LEU A 186 -5.36 -9.89 26.15
N ASP A 187 -6.07 -8.88 25.69
CA ASP A 187 -5.56 -7.57 25.28
C ASP A 187 -5.62 -6.61 26.48
N GLU A 188 -4.49 -6.41 27.15
CA GLU A 188 -4.32 -5.59 28.36
C GLU A 188 -2.88 -5.00 28.40
N PRO A 189 -2.59 -3.98 29.23
CA PRO A 189 -1.23 -3.48 29.40
C PRO A 189 -0.23 -4.58 29.77
N ILE A 190 0.91 -4.64 29.09
CA ILE A 190 1.97 -5.61 29.38
C ILE A 190 3.34 -5.01 29.10
N SER A 191 4.34 -5.43 29.87
CA SER A 191 5.76 -5.20 29.60
C SER A 191 6.43 -6.54 29.29
N PHE A 192 7.28 -6.55 28.26
CA PHE A 192 8.09 -7.72 27.91
C PHE A 192 9.53 -7.49 28.36
N ASP A 193 10.12 -8.46 29.04
CA ASP A 193 11.54 -8.42 29.37
C ASP A 193 12.35 -8.76 28.12
N THR A 194 13.15 -7.81 27.64
CA THR A 194 14.04 -8.00 26.49
C THR A 194 15.50 -7.81 26.89
N PRO A 195 16.47 -8.33 26.12
CA PRO A 195 17.90 -8.09 26.39
C PRO A 195 18.28 -6.61 26.44
N SER A 196 17.49 -5.73 25.81
CA SER A 196 17.71 -4.27 25.79
C SER A 196 16.97 -3.53 26.90
N GLY A 197 16.28 -4.24 27.79
CA GLY A 197 15.45 -3.67 28.86
C GLY A 197 13.95 -3.97 28.68
N PRO A 198 13.10 -3.47 29.59
CA PRO A 198 11.66 -3.66 29.50
C PRO A 198 11.09 -2.96 28.26
N TYR A 199 10.28 -3.67 27.50
CA TYR A 199 9.56 -3.17 26.34
C TYR A 199 8.06 -3.10 26.64
N THR A 200 7.52 -1.88 26.74
CA THR A 200 6.10 -1.62 27.06
C THR A 200 5.37 -1.04 25.83
N PRO A 201 4.83 -1.91 24.95
CA PRO A 201 4.08 -1.50 23.77
C PRO A 201 2.66 -0.99 24.10
N HIS A 202 2.05 -0.30 23.14
CA HIS A 202 0.64 0.11 23.19
C HIS A 202 -0.10 -0.29 21.90
N ASN A 203 -1.43 -0.38 22.00
CA ASN A 203 -2.28 -0.47 20.82
C ASN A 203 -2.38 0.89 20.12
N TYR A 204 -2.58 0.89 18.81
CA TYR A 204 -2.62 2.10 18.00
C TYR A 204 -3.69 3.12 18.46
N ASP A 205 -4.81 2.64 19.01
CA ASP A 205 -5.90 3.47 19.54
C ASP A 205 -5.81 3.73 21.05
N GLU A 206 -4.71 3.30 21.68
CA GLU A 206 -4.43 3.40 23.12
C GLU A 206 -5.48 2.75 24.03
N LYS A 207 -6.34 1.88 23.47
CA LYS A 207 -7.37 1.15 24.20
C LYS A 207 -6.98 -0.30 24.38
N PHE A 208 -7.76 -1.01 25.18
CA PHE A 208 -7.66 -2.45 25.41
C PHE A 208 -9.04 -3.08 25.24
N GLU A 209 -9.11 -4.25 24.62
CA GLU A 209 -10.38 -4.94 24.37
C GLU A 209 -10.65 -6.10 25.34
N GLY A 210 -9.75 -6.38 26.29
CA GLY A 210 -9.89 -7.50 27.20
C GLY A 210 -9.77 -8.84 26.46
N ILE A 211 -10.61 -9.81 26.80
CA ILE A 211 -10.58 -11.15 26.19
C ILE A 211 -11.24 -11.13 24.81
N ILE A 212 -10.43 -11.35 23.78
CA ILE A 212 -10.86 -11.40 22.38
C ILE A 212 -10.37 -12.68 21.70
N THR A 213 -11.03 -13.10 20.62
CA THR A 213 -10.58 -14.21 19.77
C THR A 213 -9.34 -13.84 18.96
N LEU A 214 -8.51 -14.82 18.57
CA LEU A 214 -7.37 -14.58 17.66
C LEU A 214 -7.83 -13.95 16.34
N ARG A 215 -8.97 -14.39 15.81
CA ARG A 215 -9.62 -13.82 14.62
C ARG A 215 -9.89 -12.33 14.79
N ARG A 216 -10.51 -11.92 15.91
CA ARG A 216 -10.79 -10.52 16.21
C ARG A 216 -9.50 -9.71 16.40
N ALA A 217 -8.52 -10.29 17.10
CA ALA A 217 -7.23 -9.65 17.33
C ALA A 217 -6.49 -9.33 16.02
N LEU A 218 -6.54 -10.24 15.03
CA LEU A 218 -5.99 -9.98 13.69
C LEU A 218 -6.83 -8.96 12.91
N ALA A 219 -8.16 -9.10 12.92
CA ALA A 219 -9.08 -8.22 12.20
C ALA A 219 -8.96 -6.74 12.63
N GLN A 220 -8.95 -6.51 13.94
CA GLN A 220 -8.77 -5.18 14.55
C GLN A 220 -7.30 -4.78 14.64
N SER A 221 -6.38 -5.62 14.16
CA SER A 221 -4.95 -5.34 14.12
C SER A 221 -4.37 -4.95 15.49
N ARG A 222 -4.78 -5.64 16.56
CA ARG A 222 -4.32 -5.38 17.93
C ARG A 222 -2.83 -5.68 18.08
N ASN A 223 -2.06 -4.81 18.72
CA ASN A 223 -0.61 -4.95 18.87
C ASN A 223 -0.27 -5.94 19.99
N ILE A 224 -0.93 -5.80 21.14
CA ILE A 224 -0.61 -6.60 22.31
C ILE A 224 -0.83 -8.10 22.08
N PRO A 225 -1.98 -8.57 21.56
CA PRO A 225 -2.15 -9.97 21.20
C PRO A 225 -1.07 -10.50 20.25
N ALA A 226 -0.72 -9.75 19.20
CA ALA A 226 0.30 -10.17 18.24
C ALA A 226 1.67 -10.36 18.93
N LEU A 227 2.05 -9.45 19.82
CA LEU A 227 3.29 -9.56 20.59
C LEU A 227 3.25 -10.72 21.60
N LYS A 228 2.15 -10.90 22.33
CA LYS A 228 1.95 -12.03 23.25
C LYS A 228 2.10 -13.37 22.50
N LEU A 229 1.51 -13.49 21.31
CA LEU A 229 1.63 -14.66 20.45
C LEU A 229 3.06 -14.89 19.98
N ALA A 230 3.71 -13.87 19.42
CA ALA A 230 5.09 -13.97 18.95
C ALA A 230 6.08 -14.31 20.07
N ASN A 231 5.87 -13.75 21.27
CA ASN A 231 6.67 -14.09 22.46
C ASN A 231 6.46 -15.56 22.88
N LYS A 232 5.22 -16.06 22.81
CA LYS A 232 4.87 -17.44 23.18
C LYS A 232 5.51 -18.48 22.24
N VAL A 233 5.48 -18.25 20.92
CA VAL A 233 6.06 -19.19 19.93
C VAL A 233 7.54 -18.95 19.64
N GLY A 234 8.09 -17.85 20.14
CA GLY A 234 9.44 -17.39 19.86
C GLY A 234 9.53 -16.62 18.54
N ILE A 235 10.16 -15.45 18.57
CA ILE A 235 10.28 -14.57 17.39
C ILE A 235 11.07 -15.21 16.24
N LYS A 236 12.03 -16.08 16.54
CA LYS A 236 12.79 -16.81 15.51
C LYS A 236 11.88 -17.70 14.67
N SER A 237 10.97 -18.44 15.31
CA SER A 237 9.97 -19.25 14.61
C SER A 237 9.13 -18.40 13.65
N VAL A 238 8.71 -17.20 14.08
CA VAL A 238 7.94 -16.27 13.22
C VAL A 238 8.76 -15.82 12.00
N ILE A 239 10.05 -15.52 12.21
CA ILE A 239 10.98 -15.16 11.14
C ILE A 239 11.18 -16.33 10.17
N ASP A 240 11.36 -17.55 10.67
CA ASP A 240 11.49 -18.75 9.84
C ASP A 240 10.24 -18.94 8.95
N TYR A 241 9.03 -18.66 9.46
CA TYR A 241 7.82 -18.64 8.63
C TYR A 241 7.88 -17.53 7.57
N ALA A 242 8.23 -16.29 7.92
CA ALA A 242 8.36 -15.21 6.94
C ALA A 242 9.36 -15.57 5.81
N GLU A 243 10.50 -16.20 6.16
CA GLU A 243 11.49 -16.70 5.20
C GLU A 243 10.93 -17.82 4.31
N ARG A 244 10.17 -18.78 4.87
CA ARG A 244 9.48 -19.82 4.09
C ARG A 244 8.47 -19.22 3.10
N PHE A 245 7.82 -18.11 3.46
CA PHE A 245 6.93 -17.35 2.59
C PHE A 245 7.66 -16.57 1.49
N GLY A 246 9.00 -16.52 1.52
CA GLY A 246 9.84 -15.92 0.50
C GLY A 246 10.33 -14.51 0.83
N VAL A 247 10.27 -14.10 2.10
CA VAL A 247 11.00 -12.91 2.55
C VAL A 247 12.49 -13.26 2.60
N THR A 248 13.29 -12.55 1.80
CA THR A 248 14.75 -12.76 1.69
C THR A 248 15.55 -11.67 2.42
N SER A 249 14.93 -10.50 2.61
CA SER A 249 15.42 -9.41 3.44
C SER A 249 15.70 -9.88 4.86
N LYS A 250 16.83 -9.45 5.42
CA LYS A 250 17.29 -9.89 6.75
C LYS A 250 16.35 -9.39 7.84
N LEU A 251 15.69 -10.31 8.53
CA LEU A 251 14.83 -10.00 9.66
C LEU A 251 15.60 -10.11 10.99
N PRO A 252 15.72 -9.01 11.75
CA PRO A 252 16.40 -9.07 13.05
C PRO A 252 15.53 -9.81 14.09
N PRO A 253 16.08 -10.72 14.91
CA PRO A 253 15.29 -11.58 15.80
C PRO A 253 14.92 -10.89 17.12
N TYR A 254 14.27 -9.72 17.05
CA TYR A 254 13.71 -9.02 18.21
C TYR A 254 12.19 -8.94 18.14
N LEU A 255 11.55 -8.93 19.31
CA LEU A 255 10.09 -9.04 19.44
C LEU A 255 9.31 -7.95 18.65
N PRO A 256 9.74 -6.67 18.57
CA PRO A 256 9.09 -5.67 17.73
C PRO A 256 8.92 -6.03 16.24
N VAL A 257 9.66 -7.00 15.70
CA VAL A 257 9.42 -7.48 14.33
C VAL A 257 8.02 -8.05 14.16
N ALA A 258 7.40 -8.60 15.21
CA ALA A 258 6.01 -9.05 15.19
C ALA A 258 4.99 -7.93 14.86
N LEU A 259 5.40 -6.66 15.02
CA LEU A 259 4.62 -5.48 14.62
C LEU A 259 5.09 -4.87 13.28
N GLY A 260 6.01 -5.52 12.58
CA GLY A 260 6.50 -5.11 11.26
C GLY A 260 7.50 -3.95 11.29
N SER A 261 8.33 -3.89 12.32
CA SER A 261 9.45 -2.94 12.40
C SER A 261 10.67 -3.33 11.54
N ALA A 262 10.63 -4.52 10.92
CA ALA A 262 11.60 -4.94 9.92
C ALA A 262 11.27 -4.34 8.55
N GLU A 263 12.31 -4.09 7.76
CA GLU A 263 12.22 -3.49 6.44
C GLU A 263 12.35 -4.58 5.37
N ILE A 264 11.36 -4.66 4.49
CA ILE A 264 11.35 -5.58 3.34
C ILE A 264 10.79 -4.85 2.11
N THR A 265 10.93 -5.45 0.93
CA THR A 265 10.40 -4.87 -0.31
C THR A 265 8.90 -5.16 -0.49
N LEU A 266 8.24 -4.36 -1.33
CA LEU A 266 6.84 -4.59 -1.69
C LEU A 266 6.67 -5.91 -2.46
N LEU A 267 7.60 -6.25 -3.35
CA LEU A 267 7.61 -7.52 -4.06
C LEU A 267 7.65 -8.71 -3.10
N GLU A 268 8.55 -8.71 -2.11
CA GLU A 268 8.63 -9.78 -1.10
C GLU A 268 7.31 -9.91 -0.34
N GLN A 269 6.77 -8.79 0.14
CA GLN A 269 5.56 -8.79 0.94
C GLN A 269 4.33 -9.25 0.13
N ALA A 270 4.16 -8.78 -1.11
CA ALA A 270 3.05 -9.19 -1.96
C ALA A 270 3.19 -10.66 -2.41
N SER A 271 4.42 -11.10 -2.74
CA SER A 271 4.71 -12.50 -3.08
C SER A 271 4.35 -13.43 -1.94
N ALA A 272 4.74 -13.10 -0.71
CA ALA A 272 4.41 -13.89 0.47
C ALA A 272 2.89 -14.04 0.63
N TYR A 273 2.11 -12.98 0.42
CA TYR A 273 0.65 -13.04 0.54
C TYR A 273 -0.02 -13.94 -0.50
N SER A 274 0.62 -14.19 -1.65
CA SER A 274 0.08 -15.09 -2.69
C SER A 274 -0.02 -16.55 -2.26
N VAL A 275 0.66 -16.93 -1.18
CA VAL A 275 0.60 -18.28 -0.57
C VAL A 275 -0.79 -18.59 -0.03
N PHE A 276 -1.48 -17.61 0.58
CA PHE A 276 -2.77 -17.82 1.23
C PHE A 276 -3.89 -18.23 0.27
N PRO A 277 -4.14 -17.51 -0.85
CA PRO A 277 -5.17 -17.90 -1.82
C PRO A 277 -4.80 -19.15 -2.62
N ASN A 278 -3.54 -19.58 -2.59
CA ASN A 278 -3.03 -20.74 -3.33
C ASN A 278 -2.81 -21.96 -2.42
N ASP A 279 -3.67 -22.14 -1.42
CA ASP A 279 -3.71 -23.30 -0.52
C ASP A 279 -2.36 -23.64 0.16
N GLY A 280 -1.54 -22.62 0.43
CA GLY A 280 -0.26 -22.80 1.12
C GLY A 280 0.92 -23.04 0.20
N VAL A 281 0.69 -23.00 -1.12
CA VAL A 281 1.71 -23.17 -2.15
C VAL A 281 2.23 -21.81 -2.61
N ARG A 282 3.54 -21.61 -2.51
CA ARG A 282 4.22 -20.44 -3.05
C ARG A 282 4.66 -20.69 -4.48
N VAL A 283 4.28 -19.77 -5.37
CA VAL A 283 4.83 -19.69 -6.72
C VAL A 283 5.75 -18.47 -6.77
N SER A 284 7.03 -18.67 -7.13
CA SER A 284 8.00 -17.57 -7.19
C SER A 284 7.55 -16.51 -8.22
N PRO A 285 7.61 -15.20 -7.87
CA PRO A 285 7.24 -14.14 -8.80
C PRO A 285 8.14 -14.12 -10.04
N ARG A 286 7.54 -13.90 -11.21
CA ARG A 286 8.25 -13.86 -12.49
C ARG A 286 7.75 -12.74 -13.39
N TYR A 287 8.68 -12.10 -14.09
CA TYR A 287 8.40 -11.02 -15.06
C TYR A 287 8.89 -11.34 -16.48
N ILE A 288 9.83 -12.28 -16.65
CA ILE A 288 10.24 -12.82 -17.96
C ILE A 288 9.66 -14.22 -18.09
N THR A 289 8.83 -14.46 -19.11
CA THR A 289 8.24 -15.80 -19.34
C THR A 289 8.95 -16.56 -20.46
N ARG A 290 9.48 -15.84 -21.45
CA ARG A 290 10.14 -16.41 -22.62
C ARG A 290 11.06 -15.40 -23.27
N VAL A 291 12.24 -15.84 -23.70
CA VAL A 291 13.19 -15.07 -24.50
C VAL A 291 13.28 -15.71 -25.88
N THR A 292 13.14 -14.90 -26.93
CA THR A 292 13.24 -15.35 -28.32
C THR A 292 14.28 -14.54 -29.08
N ASP A 293 14.89 -15.15 -30.10
CA ASP A 293 15.69 -14.40 -31.07
C ASP A 293 14.83 -13.65 -32.09
N TYR A 294 15.47 -12.96 -33.05
CA TYR A 294 14.79 -12.19 -34.09
C TYR A 294 14.00 -13.06 -35.08
N GLU A 295 14.30 -14.36 -35.16
CA GLU A 295 13.58 -15.34 -35.99
C GLU A 295 12.39 -15.96 -35.23
N GLY A 296 12.21 -15.60 -33.96
CA GLY A 296 11.18 -16.15 -33.07
C GLY A 296 11.56 -17.50 -32.46
N ARG A 297 12.81 -17.96 -32.60
CA ARG A 297 13.27 -19.20 -31.94
C ARG A 297 13.41 -18.95 -30.45
N VAL A 298 12.86 -19.86 -29.65
CA VAL A 298 12.91 -19.78 -28.18
C VAL A 298 14.33 -20.08 -27.72
N LEU A 299 14.93 -19.13 -27.01
CA LEU A 299 16.26 -19.25 -26.40
C LEU A 299 16.15 -19.71 -24.94
N GLU A 300 15.14 -19.19 -24.23
CA GLU A 300 14.87 -19.47 -22.84
C GLU A 300 13.36 -19.44 -22.60
N GLU A 301 12.87 -20.36 -21.79
CA GLU A 301 11.49 -20.38 -21.31
C GLU A 301 11.51 -20.62 -19.81
N ASP A 302 10.85 -19.73 -19.07
CA ASP A 302 10.81 -19.79 -17.61
C ASP A 302 9.61 -20.64 -17.16
N PHE A 303 9.85 -21.52 -16.20
CA PHE A 303 8.82 -22.37 -15.60
C PHE A 303 8.65 -21.99 -14.13
N PRO A 304 7.40 -21.88 -13.62
CA PRO A 304 7.19 -21.42 -12.26
C PRO A 304 7.88 -22.32 -11.23
N GLU A 305 8.69 -21.72 -10.36
CA GLU A 305 9.23 -22.42 -9.18
C GLU A 305 8.14 -22.48 -8.10
N VAL A 306 7.78 -23.70 -7.72
CA VAL A 306 6.67 -23.99 -6.80
C VAL A 306 7.22 -24.62 -5.51
N LYS A 307 6.77 -24.13 -4.36
CA LYS A 307 7.16 -24.63 -3.03
C LYS A 307 5.97 -24.72 -2.09
N ASP A 308 5.81 -25.84 -1.41
CA ASP A 308 4.86 -25.95 -0.30
C ASP A 308 5.39 -25.19 0.91
N VAL A 309 4.61 -24.22 1.40
CA VAL A 309 5.01 -23.32 2.50
C VAL A 309 4.26 -23.66 3.78
N ILE A 310 2.94 -23.83 3.70
CA ILE A 310 2.08 -24.24 4.82
C ILE A 310 1.05 -25.25 4.34
N SER A 311 0.40 -25.94 5.27
CA SER A 311 -0.70 -26.84 4.89
C SER A 311 -1.88 -26.06 4.30
N GLU A 312 -2.62 -26.71 3.39
CA GLU A 312 -3.90 -26.23 2.86
C GLU A 312 -4.85 -25.81 3.99
N ARG A 313 -4.93 -26.61 5.06
CA ARG A 313 -5.73 -26.29 6.26
C ARG A 313 -5.37 -24.94 6.84
N THR A 314 -4.08 -24.68 7.07
CA THR A 314 -3.59 -23.41 7.63
C THR A 314 -3.85 -22.25 6.67
N ALA A 315 -3.62 -22.44 5.37
CA ALA A 315 -3.83 -21.41 4.36
C ALA A 315 -5.30 -20.98 4.28
N ARG A 316 -6.25 -21.92 4.32
CA ARG A 316 -7.69 -21.64 4.30
C ARG A 316 -8.18 -21.00 5.59
N ILE A 317 -7.65 -21.41 6.75
CA ILE A 317 -7.92 -20.75 8.02
C ILE A 317 -7.43 -19.30 8.00
N MET A 318 -6.18 -19.07 7.58
CA MET A 318 -5.60 -17.73 7.49
C MET A 318 -6.33 -16.86 6.48
N THR A 319 -6.73 -17.40 5.33
CA THR A 319 -7.59 -16.71 4.36
C THR A 319 -8.90 -16.29 5.01
N SER A 320 -9.58 -17.18 5.74
CA SER A 320 -10.80 -16.81 6.49
C SER A 320 -10.55 -15.69 7.50
N MET A 321 -9.44 -15.72 8.25
CA MET A 321 -9.12 -14.66 9.20
C MET A 321 -8.76 -13.33 8.53
N LEU A 322 -8.09 -13.36 7.37
CA LEU A 322 -7.78 -12.17 6.57
C LEU A 322 -9.02 -11.59 5.87
N ARG A 323 -10.03 -12.42 5.57
CA ARG A 323 -11.35 -11.92 5.17
C ARG A 323 -12.02 -11.12 6.28
N GLU A 324 -11.87 -11.51 7.55
CA GLU A 324 -12.44 -10.77 8.68
C GLU A 324 -11.83 -9.38 8.86
N VAL A 325 -10.56 -9.20 8.47
CA VAL A 325 -9.95 -7.85 8.39
C VAL A 325 -10.73 -6.95 7.44
N VAL A 326 -11.19 -7.51 6.31
CA VAL A 326 -11.95 -6.79 5.28
C VAL A 326 -13.42 -6.67 5.64
N LEU A 327 -14.03 -7.67 6.27
CA LEU A 327 -15.47 -7.68 6.57
C LEU A 327 -15.83 -6.93 7.86
N HIS A 328 -14.93 -6.90 8.84
CA HIS A 328 -15.24 -6.38 10.18
C HIS A 328 -14.10 -5.57 10.80
N GLY A 329 -12.97 -5.42 10.09
CA GLY A 329 -11.75 -4.86 10.65
C GLY A 329 -11.22 -3.63 9.91
N THR A 330 -9.91 -3.45 10.01
CA THR A 330 -9.21 -2.28 9.45
C THR A 330 -9.27 -2.15 7.92
N GLY A 331 -9.65 -3.20 7.19
CA GLY A 331 -9.78 -3.23 5.73
C GLY A 331 -11.20 -3.00 5.21
N ILE A 332 -12.13 -2.55 6.07
CA ILE A 332 -13.57 -2.48 5.79
C ILE A 332 -13.98 -1.79 4.49
N ALA A 333 -13.19 -0.81 4.04
CA ALA A 333 -13.48 -0.09 2.80
C ALA A 333 -13.42 -0.99 1.54
N ALA A 334 -12.76 -2.15 1.59
CA ALA A 334 -12.77 -3.14 0.52
C ALA A 334 -13.99 -4.08 0.54
N ALA A 335 -14.79 -4.12 1.62
CA ALA A 335 -15.99 -4.98 1.69
C ALA A 335 -17.07 -4.61 0.68
N LYS A 336 -17.04 -3.37 0.16
CA LYS A 336 -17.98 -2.88 -0.87
C LYS A 336 -17.68 -3.39 -2.28
N LEU A 337 -16.54 -4.05 -2.49
CA LEU A 337 -16.15 -4.56 -3.79
C LEU A 337 -17.03 -5.77 -4.17
N PRO A 338 -17.42 -5.93 -5.44
CA PRO A 338 -18.38 -6.95 -5.87
C PRO A 338 -17.74 -8.34 -6.01
N PHE A 339 -16.57 -8.56 -5.43
CA PHE A 339 -15.82 -9.81 -5.50
C PHE A 339 -15.18 -10.12 -4.14
N PRO A 340 -14.86 -11.40 -3.85
CA PRO A 340 -14.25 -11.79 -2.59
C PRO A 340 -12.86 -11.17 -2.41
N VAL A 341 -12.64 -10.55 -1.25
CA VAL A 341 -11.36 -9.96 -0.86
C VAL A 341 -10.94 -10.43 0.52
N ALA A 342 -9.66 -10.75 0.66
CA ALA A 342 -8.96 -10.92 1.92
C ALA A 342 -7.70 -10.05 1.90
N GLY A 343 -7.26 -9.56 3.05
CA GLY A 343 -6.05 -8.73 3.07
C GLY A 343 -5.72 -8.14 4.42
N LYS A 344 -4.69 -7.31 4.45
CA LYS A 344 -4.23 -6.66 5.67
C LYS A 344 -3.66 -5.27 5.39
N THR A 345 -4.11 -4.32 6.20
CA THR A 345 -3.49 -2.99 6.32
C THR A 345 -2.17 -3.07 7.08
N GLY A 346 -1.18 -2.30 6.63
CA GLY A 346 0.04 -2.02 7.37
C GLY A 346 0.14 -0.51 7.61
N THR A 347 0.48 -0.15 8.84
CA THR A 347 0.76 1.23 9.24
C THR A 347 1.96 1.15 10.18
N THR A 348 2.97 1.97 9.93
CA THR A 348 4.13 2.12 10.82
C THR A 348 3.87 3.18 11.89
N ASN A 349 4.74 3.21 12.90
CA ASN A 349 4.77 4.33 13.83
C ASN A 349 5.05 5.64 13.07
N ASP A 350 4.59 6.76 13.61
CA ASP A 350 4.73 8.10 13.02
C ASP A 350 4.14 8.27 11.61
N PHE A 351 3.38 7.30 11.11
CA PHE A 351 2.73 7.32 9.80
C PHE A 351 3.71 7.49 8.63
N THR A 352 4.93 6.93 8.73
CA THR A 352 5.93 7.04 7.64
C THR A 352 5.59 6.17 6.44
N ASP A 353 4.89 5.06 6.67
CA ASP A 353 4.57 4.06 5.66
C ASP A 353 3.14 3.54 5.84
N ALA A 354 2.41 3.53 4.73
CA ALA A 354 1.06 2.99 4.65
C ALA A 354 1.02 1.89 3.62
N TRP A 355 0.52 0.72 4.02
CA TRP A 355 0.44 -0.47 3.18
C TRP A 355 -0.97 -1.03 3.13
N PHE A 356 -1.31 -1.60 1.98
CA PHE A 356 -2.37 -2.59 1.92
C PHE A 356 -1.93 -3.73 1.02
N VAL A 357 -1.93 -4.94 1.56
CA VAL A 357 -1.64 -6.16 0.81
C VAL A 357 -2.85 -7.07 0.92
N GLY A 358 -3.45 -7.37 -0.23
CA GLY A 358 -4.71 -8.10 -0.30
C GLY A 358 -4.81 -8.89 -1.59
N PHE A 359 -5.76 -9.81 -1.61
CA PHE A 359 -5.90 -10.78 -2.68
C PHE A 359 -7.35 -11.18 -2.89
N THR A 360 -7.61 -11.64 -4.12
CA THR A 360 -8.75 -12.47 -4.52
C THR A 360 -8.24 -13.91 -4.71
N PRO A 361 -9.11 -14.90 -5.03
CA PRO A 361 -8.62 -16.25 -5.33
C PRO A 361 -7.58 -16.28 -6.46
N THR A 362 -7.68 -15.38 -7.45
CA THR A 362 -6.85 -15.42 -8.67
C THR A 362 -5.69 -14.43 -8.69
N MET A 363 -5.71 -13.37 -7.88
CA MET A 363 -4.69 -12.32 -7.92
C MET A 363 -4.39 -11.76 -6.53
N THR A 364 -3.09 -11.58 -6.25
CA THR A 364 -2.59 -10.85 -5.08
C THR A 364 -2.04 -9.50 -5.51
N CYS A 365 -2.37 -8.45 -4.78
CA CYS A 365 -1.88 -7.11 -5.05
C CYS A 365 -1.40 -6.45 -3.76
N GLY A 366 -0.23 -5.82 -3.81
CA GLY A 366 0.31 -5.01 -2.73
C GLY A 366 0.44 -3.55 -3.18
N VAL A 367 0.11 -2.63 -2.28
CA VAL A 367 0.34 -1.19 -2.44
C VAL A 367 1.05 -0.65 -1.22
N TRP A 368 2.05 0.21 -1.48
CA TRP A 368 2.73 1.02 -0.48
C TRP A 368 2.57 2.51 -0.82
N VAL A 369 2.44 3.37 0.19
CA VAL A 369 2.50 4.82 0.08
C VAL A 369 3.43 5.34 1.18
N GLY A 370 4.30 6.29 0.85
CA GLY A 370 5.26 6.86 1.77
C GLY A 370 6.17 7.88 1.07
N PHE A 371 7.05 8.52 1.81
CA PHE A 371 8.08 9.37 1.25
C PHE A 371 9.42 8.63 1.21
N ASP A 372 10.30 8.93 0.25
CA ASP A 372 11.62 8.27 0.20
C ASP A 372 12.42 8.50 1.48
N GLU A 373 12.46 9.74 1.94
CA GLU A 373 12.90 10.07 3.29
C GLU A 373 11.85 9.64 4.32
N LYS A 374 12.30 9.15 5.49
CA LYS A 374 11.41 8.75 6.59
C LYS A 374 10.77 9.98 7.23
N LYS A 375 9.72 10.50 6.59
CA LYS A 375 8.86 11.57 7.09
C LYS A 375 7.42 11.11 7.14
N SER A 376 6.66 11.68 8.08
CA SER A 376 5.26 11.34 8.29
C SER A 376 4.41 11.68 7.06
N LEU A 377 3.50 10.79 6.68
CA LEU A 377 2.42 11.07 5.74
C LEU A 377 1.37 12.01 6.33
N GLY A 378 1.34 12.20 7.63
CA GLY A 378 0.32 12.96 8.34
C GLY A 378 -0.52 12.06 9.26
N ALA A 379 -1.06 12.66 10.32
CA ALA A 379 -1.90 11.93 11.25
C ALA A 379 -3.10 11.31 10.52
N LYS A 380 -3.40 10.04 10.81
CA LYS A 380 -4.49 9.24 10.22
C LYS A 380 -4.23 8.71 8.80
N GLU A 381 -3.09 9.00 8.18
CA GLU A 381 -2.69 8.40 6.89
C GLU A 381 -2.16 6.97 7.12
N THR A 382 -3.10 6.10 7.43
CA THR A 382 -2.89 4.66 7.66
C THR A 382 -2.94 3.89 6.35
N GLY A 383 -2.58 2.61 6.38
CA GLY A 383 -2.80 1.70 5.25
C GLY A 383 -4.24 1.70 4.71
N ALA A 384 -5.24 1.92 5.58
CA ALA A 384 -6.64 1.99 5.19
C ALA A 384 -7.02 3.29 4.45
N HIS A 385 -6.29 4.38 4.66
CA HIS A 385 -6.61 5.70 4.11
C HIS A 385 -5.74 6.08 2.91
N ALA A 386 -4.46 5.72 2.93
CA ALA A 386 -3.52 6.04 1.86
C ALA A 386 -3.42 4.92 0.81
N ALA A 387 -3.15 3.68 1.22
CA ALA A 387 -2.84 2.58 0.30
C ALA A 387 -4.07 1.80 -0.20
N LEU A 388 -5.03 1.51 0.68
CA LEU A 388 -6.22 0.72 0.35
C LEU A 388 -7.06 1.33 -0.80
N PRO A 389 -7.30 2.65 -0.89
CA PRO A 389 -8.04 3.20 -2.03
C PRO A 389 -7.36 2.98 -3.38
N ILE A 390 -6.03 3.08 -3.44
CA ILE A 390 -5.23 2.79 -4.64
C ILE A 390 -5.41 1.32 -5.03
N TRP A 391 -5.25 0.43 -4.05
CA TRP A 391 -5.45 -1.00 -4.24
C TRP A 391 -6.85 -1.32 -4.77
N ALA A 392 -7.89 -0.72 -4.18
CA ALA A 392 -9.28 -0.97 -4.55
C ALA A 392 -9.60 -0.47 -5.97
N ASN A 393 -9.07 0.70 -6.35
CA ASN A 393 -9.24 1.25 -7.70
C ASN A 393 -8.60 0.33 -8.74
N PHE A 394 -7.35 -0.08 -8.53
CA PHE A 394 -6.67 -1.02 -9.42
C PHE A 394 -7.40 -2.36 -9.52
N MET A 395 -7.77 -2.96 -8.37
CA MET A 395 -8.42 -4.27 -8.35
C MET A 395 -9.81 -4.26 -8.96
N THR A 396 -10.54 -3.13 -8.87
CA THR A 396 -11.84 -2.97 -9.56
C THR A 396 -11.67 -3.11 -11.07
N VAL A 397 -10.65 -2.47 -11.65
CA VAL A 397 -10.34 -2.61 -13.08
C VAL A 397 -9.82 -4.01 -13.38
N ALA A 398 -8.95 -4.56 -12.52
CA ALA A 398 -8.31 -5.84 -12.74
C ALA A 398 -9.30 -7.02 -12.72
N MET A 399 -10.36 -6.93 -11.91
CA MET A 399 -11.39 -7.97 -11.76
C MET A 399 -12.61 -7.72 -12.67
N ASN A 400 -12.71 -6.56 -13.33
CA ASN A 400 -13.87 -6.23 -14.15
C ASN A 400 -14.09 -7.27 -15.26
N GLY A 401 -15.31 -7.84 -15.33
CA GLY A 401 -15.68 -8.84 -16.32
C GLY A 401 -15.04 -10.23 -16.14
N LYS A 402 -14.35 -10.48 -15.02
CA LYS A 402 -13.76 -11.80 -14.71
C LYS A 402 -14.61 -12.57 -13.70
N ASP A 403 -14.71 -13.88 -13.91
CA ASP A 403 -15.12 -14.78 -12.85
C ASP A 403 -13.91 -15.08 -11.96
N VAL A 404 -13.93 -14.53 -10.75
CA VAL A 404 -12.85 -14.69 -9.77
C VAL A 404 -13.08 -15.90 -8.87
N GLY A 405 -14.27 -16.51 -8.91
CA GLY A 405 -14.70 -17.54 -7.97
C GLY A 405 -14.77 -17.06 -6.51
N ASP A 406 -14.99 -18.03 -5.62
CA ASP A 406 -14.97 -17.84 -4.17
C ASP A 406 -13.69 -18.42 -3.55
N PHE A 407 -13.33 -17.92 -2.37
CA PHE A 407 -12.31 -18.57 -1.55
C PHE A 407 -12.79 -19.96 -1.12
N GLN A 408 -11.88 -20.93 -1.14
CA GLN A 408 -12.15 -22.24 -0.57
C GLN A 408 -12.53 -22.11 0.91
N PRO A 409 -13.53 -22.87 1.38
CA PRO A 409 -14.02 -22.75 2.75
C PRO A 409 -12.95 -23.17 3.75
N SER A 410 -12.90 -22.47 4.88
CA SER A 410 -12.08 -22.91 6.02
C SER A 410 -12.63 -24.24 6.56
N PRO A 411 -11.76 -25.21 6.90
CA PRO A 411 -12.18 -26.47 7.51
C PRO A 411 -12.74 -26.27 8.93
N ILE A 412 -12.48 -25.12 9.55
CA ILE A 412 -13.13 -24.67 10.78
C ILE A 412 -14.27 -23.74 10.39
N ALA A 413 -15.49 -24.04 10.86
CA ALA A 413 -16.66 -23.20 10.61
C ALA A 413 -16.37 -21.76 11.02
N SER A 414 -16.58 -20.82 10.10
CA SER A 414 -16.31 -19.41 10.37
C SER A 414 -17.35 -18.89 11.37
N ARG A 415 -16.93 -18.63 12.61
CA ARG A 415 -17.66 -17.78 13.54
C ARG A 415 -17.24 -16.33 13.30
N ALA A 416 -18.19 -15.39 13.42
CA ALA A 416 -17.91 -13.98 13.31
C ALA A 416 -16.84 -13.56 14.34
N ALA A 417 -16.01 -12.58 14.01
CA ALA A 417 -15.04 -12.02 14.95
C ALA A 417 -15.74 -11.48 16.21
N GLN A 418 -15.55 -12.14 17.34
CA GLN A 418 -16.25 -11.83 18.60
C GLN A 418 -15.30 -11.30 19.68
N LYS A 419 -15.81 -10.32 20.43
CA LYS A 419 -15.36 -10.01 21.79
C LYS A 419 -16.10 -10.99 22.71
N VAL A 420 -15.38 -11.68 23.58
CA VAL A 420 -15.95 -12.78 24.38
C VAL A 420 -16.42 -12.27 25.75
N ASP A 421 -15.78 -11.21 26.26
CA ASP A 421 -16.07 -10.43 27.48
C ASP A 421 -16.15 -11.15 28.83
N THR A 422 -15.64 -10.44 29.84
CA THR A 422 -16.14 -10.45 31.24
C THR A 422 -16.49 -8.99 31.60
N PRO A 423 -17.47 -8.73 32.48
CA PRO A 423 -17.87 -7.38 32.87
C PRO A 423 -16.66 -6.57 33.36
N ASP A 424 -16.66 -5.28 33.04
CA ASP A 424 -15.73 -4.31 33.61
C ASP A 424 -15.94 -4.25 35.12
N THR A 425 -15.16 -5.04 35.87
CA THR A 425 -14.95 -4.85 37.30
C THR A 425 -13.59 -4.20 37.52
N ALA A 426 -13.32 -3.09 36.84
CA ALA A 426 -12.47 -2.09 37.46
C ALA A 426 -13.26 -1.50 38.65
N PRO A 427 -12.74 -1.53 39.90
CA PRO A 427 -13.30 -0.71 40.96
C PRO A 427 -13.25 0.73 40.47
N ALA A 428 -14.37 1.45 40.56
CA ALA A 428 -14.34 2.90 40.49
C ALA A 428 -13.44 3.38 41.64
N THR A 429 -12.19 3.70 41.34
CA THR A 429 -11.40 4.52 42.26
C THR A 429 -11.96 5.92 42.15
N GLU A 430 -12.79 6.27 43.14
CA GLU A 430 -12.87 7.62 43.65
C GLU A 430 -11.45 8.13 43.92
N GLU A 431 -11.18 9.38 43.49
CA GLU A 431 -10.25 10.39 44.05
C GLU A 431 -9.83 11.33 42.89
N SER A 432 -10.43 12.53 42.76
CA SER A 432 -10.04 13.77 43.45
C SER A 432 -8.59 14.20 43.20
N HIS A 433 -8.33 14.94 42.11
CA HIS A 433 -7.93 16.36 42.10
C HIS A 433 -7.59 16.84 40.69
#